data_AF-A0A3D0IBX6-F1
#
_entry.id   AF-A0A3D0IBX6-F1
#
_cell.length_a   1.000
_cell.length_b   1.000
_cell.length_c   1.000
_cell.angle_alpha   90.00
_cell.angle_beta   90.00
_cell.angle_gamma   90.00
#
_symmetry.space_group_name_H-M   'P 1'
#
loop_
_entity.id
_entity.type
_entity.pdbx_description
1 polymer ?
#
loop_
_entity_poly.entity_id
_entity_poly.type
_entity_poly.pdbx_seq_one_letter_code
_entity_poly.pdbx_strand_id
1 'polypeptide(L)'
;MFSNLSTTNARAGITGVCPDGSFFVVQQASEIPCKGGKRVDPADLPPIRPEYLPRPYMWNIYRESADPNNPYNLVDSVKQVRQLRNGGMPQGDAAEAGRAPAIAQPGAGALKGVPSRSSVAPTDLGLTDGELRDLFKIIELSQQSAPAEFVKQTADGREALRVTFAHAASFEGRIQDAWSAAGAAGRNPVLLFSVVSKRPETFHATFTITQGPVAAQIEATDPHQLGVLQGHLGKLARDEVVLGYIVLPAAVDLSRPLDLYWDDRHISAQF
;
A
#
# COMPACT_ATOMS: atom_id res chain seq x y z
N MET A 1 -41.13 -7.87 43.25
CA MET A 1 -40.51 -6.91 42.31
C MET A 1 -39.44 -7.67 41.55
N PHE A 2 -39.75 -8.17 40.36
CA PHE A 2 -38.78 -8.82 39.48
C PHE A 2 -38.34 -7.80 38.43
N SER A 3 -37.04 -7.52 38.40
CA SER A 3 -36.42 -6.63 37.42
C SER A 3 -36.52 -7.27 36.04
N ASN A 4 -37.25 -6.62 35.12
CA ASN A 4 -37.24 -6.95 33.70
C ASN A 4 -35.85 -6.63 33.15
N LEU A 5 -35.07 -7.68 32.87
CA LEU A 5 -33.90 -7.58 32.01
C LEU A 5 -34.40 -7.24 30.60
N SER A 6 -34.08 -6.04 30.12
CA SER A 6 -34.21 -5.68 28.71
C SER A 6 -33.40 -6.65 27.87
N THR A 7 -34.06 -7.61 27.25
CA THR A 7 -33.53 -8.35 26.11
C THR A 7 -33.32 -7.34 24.99
N THR A 8 -32.10 -6.85 24.82
CA THR A 8 -31.67 -6.22 23.57
C THR A 8 -31.96 -7.19 22.45
N ASN A 9 -32.95 -6.87 21.62
CA ASN A 9 -33.26 -7.54 20.36
C ASN A 9 -32.02 -7.46 19.46
N ALA A 10 -31.08 -8.40 19.61
CA ALA A 10 -30.11 -8.70 18.59
C ALA A 10 -30.91 -9.21 17.39
N ARG A 11 -31.14 -8.34 16.40
CA ARG A 11 -31.73 -8.75 15.12
C ARG A 11 -30.89 -9.91 14.61
N ALA A 12 -31.49 -11.09 14.50
CA ALA A 12 -30.83 -12.28 13.99
C ALA A 12 -30.25 -11.93 12.61
N GLY A 13 -28.93 -12.03 12.47
CA GLY A 13 -28.25 -11.78 11.20
C GLY A 13 -28.73 -12.79 10.14
N ILE A 14 -28.84 -12.34 8.91
CA ILE A 14 -29.09 -13.19 7.75
C ILE A 14 -27.77 -13.85 7.38
N THR A 15 -27.74 -15.18 7.44
CA THR A 15 -26.59 -15.99 7.05
C THR A 15 -26.86 -16.72 5.73
N GLY A 16 -25.82 -16.95 4.95
CA GLY A 16 -25.94 -17.70 3.70
C GLY A 16 -24.61 -17.94 3.00
N VAL A 17 -24.71 -18.57 1.83
CA VAL A 17 -23.57 -18.95 1.00
C VAL A 17 -23.79 -18.44 -0.43
N CYS A 18 -22.76 -17.84 -1.01
CA CYS A 18 -22.71 -17.37 -2.37
C CYS A 18 -22.38 -18.52 -3.35
N PRO A 19 -22.68 -18.39 -4.66
CA PRO A 19 -22.38 -19.43 -5.65
C PRO A 19 -20.89 -19.81 -5.77
N ASP A 20 -19.99 -18.93 -5.34
CA ASP A 20 -18.55 -19.14 -5.28
C ASP A 20 -18.08 -19.93 -4.04
N GLY A 21 -19.00 -20.28 -3.13
CA GLY A 21 -18.72 -21.00 -1.88
C GLY A 21 -18.35 -20.10 -0.70
N SER A 22 -18.31 -18.77 -0.87
CA SER A 22 -18.10 -17.84 0.23
C SER A 22 -19.34 -17.74 1.12
N PHE A 23 -19.16 -17.61 2.43
CA PHE A 23 -20.27 -17.37 3.37
C PHE A 23 -20.43 -15.88 3.65
N PHE A 24 -21.66 -15.44 3.89
CA PHE A 24 -21.96 -14.07 4.31
C PHE A 24 -22.82 -14.07 5.58
N VAL A 25 -22.60 -13.04 6.41
CA VAL A 25 -23.41 -12.74 7.59
C VAL A 25 -23.76 -11.26 7.51
N VAL A 26 -25.02 -10.94 7.21
CA VAL A 26 -25.48 -9.57 6.95
C VAL A 26 -26.69 -9.23 7.80
N GLN A 27 -26.95 -7.94 8.06
CA GLN A 27 -28.13 -7.56 8.84
C GLN A 27 -29.37 -7.43 7.97
N GLN A 28 -29.19 -7.10 6.69
CA GLN A 28 -30.29 -6.86 5.74
C GLN A 28 -30.09 -7.62 4.44
N ALA A 29 -31.19 -8.01 3.79
CA ALA A 29 -31.13 -8.78 2.54
C ALA A 29 -30.49 -7.99 1.38
N SER A 30 -30.53 -6.66 1.44
CA SER A 30 -29.89 -5.75 0.48
C SER A 30 -28.36 -5.71 0.60
N GLU A 31 -27.80 -6.18 1.72
CA GLU A 31 -26.36 -6.17 1.98
C GLU A 31 -25.68 -7.46 1.49
N ILE A 32 -26.42 -8.39 0.87
CA ILE A 32 -25.87 -9.64 0.34
C ILE A 32 -24.91 -9.30 -0.82
N PRO A 33 -23.62 -9.66 -0.73
CA PRO A 33 -22.59 -9.21 -1.67
C PRO A 33 -22.64 -9.90 -3.04
N CYS A 34 -23.51 -10.90 -3.19
CA CYS A 34 -23.54 -11.78 -4.37
C CYS A 34 -24.97 -11.99 -4.90
N LYS A 35 -25.08 -12.08 -6.24
CA LYS A 35 -26.33 -12.40 -6.90
C LYS A 35 -26.59 -13.91 -6.81
N GLY A 36 -27.75 -14.30 -6.29
CA GLY A 36 -28.12 -15.71 -6.13
C GLY A 36 -27.59 -16.37 -4.84
N GLY A 37 -27.21 -15.58 -3.82
CA GLY A 37 -26.85 -16.12 -2.51
C GLY A 37 -27.99 -16.93 -1.89
N LYS A 38 -27.68 -18.14 -1.43
CA LYS A 38 -28.64 -19.03 -0.77
C LYS A 38 -28.58 -18.79 0.73
N ARG A 39 -29.73 -18.51 1.34
CA ARG A 39 -29.83 -18.43 2.81
C ARG A 39 -29.64 -19.82 3.40
N VAL A 40 -28.84 -19.89 4.45
CA VAL A 40 -28.50 -21.11 5.18
C VAL A 40 -28.68 -20.79 6.66
N ASP A 41 -29.29 -21.71 7.42
CA ASP A 41 -29.45 -21.53 8.85
C ASP A 41 -28.07 -21.40 9.52
N PRO A 42 -27.85 -20.50 10.49
CA PRO A 42 -26.59 -20.43 11.21
C PRO A 42 -26.10 -21.77 11.77
N ALA A 43 -27.01 -22.70 12.11
CA ALA A 43 -26.66 -24.04 12.59
C ALA A 43 -26.09 -24.97 11.51
N ASP A 44 -26.41 -24.70 10.23
CA ASP A 44 -25.93 -25.47 9.08
C ASP A 44 -24.59 -24.94 8.54
N LEU A 45 -24.10 -23.80 9.06
CA LEU A 45 -22.78 -23.28 8.73
C LEU A 45 -21.69 -24.01 9.52
N PRO A 46 -20.53 -24.31 8.90
CA PRO A 46 -19.39 -24.81 9.65
C PRO A 46 -19.00 -23.80 10.73
N PRO A 47 -18.59 -24.26 11.93
CA PRO A 47 -18.23 -23.36 13.01
C PRO A 47 -17.09 -22.44 12.59
N ILE A 48 -17.40 -21.15 12.45
CA ILE A 48 -16.44 -20.11 12.12
C ILE A 48 -15.63 -19.85 13.39
N ARG A 49 -14.31 -19.97 13.31
CA ARG A 49 -13.48 -19.63 14.48
C ARG A 49 -13.60 -18.12 14.76
N PRO A 50 -13.61 -17.68 16.03
CA PRO A 50 -13.78 -16.28 16.38
C PRO A 50 -12.78 -15.33 15.70
N GLU A 51 -11.61 -15.81 15.31
CA GLU A 51 -10.58 -15.02 14.62
C GLU A 51 -10.96 -14.64 13.18
N TYR A 52 -11.88 -15.37 12.55
CA TYR A 52 -12.37 -15.10 11.20
C TYR A 52 -13.63 -14.23 11.16
N LEU A 53 -14.24 -13.96 12.31
CA LEU A 53 -15.33 -12.99 12.39
C LEU A 53 -14.72 -11.59 12.35
N PRO A 54 -15.18 -10.69 11.46
CA PRO A 54 -14.73 -9.32 11.49
C PRO A 54 -15.03 -8.75 12.87
N ARG A 55 -13.99 -8.22 13.52
CA ARG A 55 -14.15 -7.62 14.86
C ARG A 55 -15.17 -6.49 14.76
N PRO A 56 -16.04 -6.28 15.77
CA PRO A 56 -17.10 -5.27 15.72
C PRO A 56 -16.59 -3.87 15.34
N TYR A 57 -15.37 -3.54 15.78
CA TYR A 57 -14.70 -2.28 15.45
C TYR A 57 -14.36 -2.16 13.96
N MET A 58 -13.79 -3.20 13.34
CA MET A 58 -13.45 -3.18 11.91
C MET A 58 -14.71 -3.10 11.03
N TRP A 59 -15.81 -3.74 11.45
CA TRP A 59 -17.08 -3.64 10.75
C TRP A 59 -17.67 -2.22 10.79
N ASN A 60 -17.58 -1.55 11.94
CA ASN A 60 -18.02 -0.16 12.05
C ASN A 60 -17.18 0.78 11.18
N ILE A 61 -15.86 0.62 11.14
CA ILE A 61 -14.99 1.42 10.25
C ILE A 61 -15.35 1.17 8.79
N TYR A 62 -15.52 -0.08 8.38
CA TYR A 62 -15.90 -0.40 7.00
C TYR A 62 -17.24 0.26 6.64
N ARG A 63 -18.24 0.18 7.53
CA ARG A 63 -19.55 0.79 7.30
C ARG A 63 -19.51 2.32 7.28
N GLU A 64 -18.71 2.93 8.16
CA GLU A 64 -18.47 4.38 8.14
C GLU A 64 -17.76 4.80 6.86
N SER A 65 -16.77 4.02 6.39
CA SER A 65 -16.05 4.30 5.14
C SER A 65 -16.93 4.13 3.89
N ALA A 66 -17.94 3.26 3.95
CA ALA A 66 -18.89 3.04 2.87
C ALA A 66 -20.09 4.01 2.88
N ASP A 67 -20.25 4.84 3.93
CA ASP A 67 -21.32 5.84 4.01
C ASP A 67 -21.02 7.02 3.07
N PRO A 68 -21.86 7.29 2.06
CA PRO A 68 -21.66 8.41 1.14
C PRO A 68 -21.66 9.78 1.84
N ASN A 69 -22.29 9.87 3.02
CA ASN A 69 -22.38 11.10 3.81
C ASN A 69 -21.27 11.22 4.86
N ASN A 70 -20.33 10.28 4.92
CA ASN A 70 -19.18 10.41 5.81
C ASN A 70 -18.39 11.68 5.43
N PRO A 71 -18.09 12.59 6.38
CA PRO A 71 -17.33 13.82 6.11
C PRO A 71 -16.00 13.58 5.38
N TYR A 72 -15.37 12.43 5.56
CA TYR A 72 -14.16 12.05 4.84
C TYR A 72 -14.41 11.75 3.35
N ASN A 73 -15.55 11.15 3.00
CA ASN A 73 -15.96 10.86 1.61
C ASN A 73 -16.46 12.10 0.86
N LEU A 74 -16.98 13.10 1.59
CA LEU A 74 -17.42 14.38 1.02
C LEU A 74 -16.26 15.20 0.44
N VAL A 75 -15.06 15.08 1.01
CA VAL A 75 -13.87 15.80 0.51
C VAL A 75 -13.44 15.28 -0.86
N ASP A 76 -13.49 13.96 -1.07
CA ASP A 76 -13.11 13.34 -2.34
C ASP A 76 -14.15 13.56 -3.44
N SER A 77 -15.43 13.54 -3.09
CA SER A 77 -16.50 13.87 -4.03
C SER A 77 -16.48 15.36 -4.43
N VAL A 78 -16.13 16.29 -3.53
CA VAL A 78 -15.92 17.71 -3.89
C VAL A 78 -14.71 17.88 -4.82
N LYS A 79 -13.61 17.14 -4.61
CA LYS A 79 -12.46 17.14 -5.54
C LYS A 79 -12.85 16.64 -6.93
N GLN A 80 -13.65 15.58 -7.01
CA GLN A 80 -14.12 14.99 -8.26
C GLN A 80 -15.07 15.94 -9.02
N VAL A 81 -15.99 16.60 -8.32
CA VAL A 81 -16.85 17.65 -8.91
C VAL A 81 -16.02 18.82 -9.41
N ARG A 82 -14.96 19.22 -8.69
CA ARG A 82 -14.07 20.31 -9.12
C ARG A 82 -13.27 19.96 -10.38
N GLN A 83 -12.85 18.70 -10.53
CA GLN A 83 -12.19 18.20 -11.74
C GLN A 83 -13.12 18.19 -12.95
N LEU A 84 -14.36 17.73 -12.77
CA LEU A 84 -15.38 17.74 -13.82
C LEU A 84 -15.78 19.16 -14.25
N ARG A 85 -15.86 20.09 -13.29
CA ARG A 85 -16.24 21.49 -13.54
C ARG A 85 -15.15 22.33 -14.21
N ASN A 86 -13.89 21.92 -14.09
CA ASN A 86 -12.74 22.58 -14.71
C ASN A 86 -12.37 22.01 -16.09
N GLY A 87 -13.21 21.14 -16.68
CA GLY A 87 -13.13 20.80 -18.12
C GLY A 87 -11.96 19.90 -18.54
N GLY A 88 -11.36 19.12 -17.64
CA GLY A 88 -10.27 18.20 -17.99
C GLY A 88 -10.77 16.97 -18.75
N MET A 89 -10.86 17.04 -20.08
CA MET A 89 -10.81 15.83 -20.92
C MET A 89 -9.34 15.39 -21.13
N PRO A 90 -9.05 14.08 -21.20
CA PRO A 90 -7.70 13.58 -21.45
C PRO A 90 -7.34 13.81 -22.92
N GLN A 91 -6.39 14.70 -23.20
CA GLN A 91 -5.92 15.00 -24.55
C GLN A 91 -4.70 14.13 -24.87
N GLY A 92 -4.81 13.33 -25.94
CA GLY A 92 -3.70 12.61 -26.55
C GLY A 92 -2.92 13.53 -27.48
N ASP A 93 -1.60 13.51 -27.37
CA ASP A 93 -0.71 14.33 -28.18
C ASP A 93 -0.35 13.63 -29.50
N ALA A 94 -0.87 14.18 -30.60
CA ALA A 94 -0.29 14.08 -31.92
C ALA A 94 0.08 15.50 -32.37
N ALA A 95 1.36 15.75 -32.66
CA ALA A 95 1.79 16.95 -33.37
C ALA A 95 3.02 16.69 -34.23
N GLU A 96 2.88 17.09 -35.48
CA GLU A 96 3.77 16.92 -36.63
C GLU A 96 4.62 18.19 -36.86
N ALA A 97 5.88 17.97 -37.25
CA ALA A 97 6.79 18.75 -38.10
C ALA A 97 7.04 20.28 -37.91
N GLY A 98 8.36 20.61 -37.83
CA GLY A 98 8.93 21.90 -38.24
C GLY A 98 10.47 21.86 -38.20
N ARG A 99 11.13 22.09 -39.35
CA ARG A 99 12.59 21.94 -39.62
C ARG A 99 13.49 23.06 -39.04
N ALA A 100 14.79 22.71 -38.94
CA ALA A 100 15.99 23.37 -38.36
C ALA A 100 16.51 24.67 -39.05
N PRO A 101 17.53 25.38 -38.50
CA PRO A 101 18.95 25.01 -38.73
C PRO A 101 19.92 25.23 -37.54
N ALA A 102 21.23 25.18 -37.83
CA ALA A 102 22.32 24.61 -37.05
C ALA A 102 23.18 25.54 -36.15
N ILE A 103 23.78 24.90 -35.14
CA ILE A 103 25.09 25.06 -34.45
C ILE A 103 25.70 26.48 -34.32
N ALA A 104 25.84 26.92 -33.06
CA ALA A 104 27.00 27.66 -32.56
C ALA A 104 27.20 27.38 -31.06
N GLN A 105 28.33 26.77 -30.67
CA GLN A 105 28.85 26.86 -29.29
C GLN A 105 29.51 28.22 -29.12
N PRO A 106 29.24 28.95 -28.02
CA PRO A 106 30.34 29.19 -27.08
C PRO A 106 29.92 29.33 -25.61
N GLY A 107 30.86 29.01 -24.71
CA GLY A 107 30.97 29.67 -23.41
C GLY A 107 30.53 28.85 -22.20
N ALA A 108 31.52 28.33 -21.49
CA ALA A 108 31.39 27.90 -20.10
C ALA A 108 30.98 29.10 -19.22
N GLY A 109 29.68 29.27 -19.01
CA GLY A 109 29.12 30.17 -18.01
C GLY A 109 28.82 29.39 -16.73
N ALA A 110 29.46 29.79 -15.63
CA ALA A 110 29.22 29.23 -14.30
C ALA A 110 27.72 29.32 -13.96
N LEU A 111 27.10 28.16 -13.73
CA LEU A 111 25.72 28.07 -13.26
C LEU A 111 25.64 28.73 -11.88
N LYS A 112 24.87 29.82 -11.81
CA LYS A 112 24.35 30.39 -10.56
C LYS A 112 23.76 29.24 -9.74
N GLY A 113 24.28 29.06 -8.53
CA GLY A 113 23.79 28.08 -7.57
C GLY A 113 22.28 28.21 -7.39
N VAL A 114 21.56 27.16 -7.77
CA VAL A 114 20.17 26.98 -7.38
C VAL A 114 20.17 26.85 -5.85
N PRO A 115 19.34 27.60 -5.11
CA PRO A 115 19.29 27.46 -3.66
C PRO A 115 18.90 26.03 -3.32
N SER A 116 19.77 25.34 -2.58
CA SER A 116 19.47 24.06 -1.95
C SER A 116 18.24 24.24 -1.06
N ARG A 117 17.07 23.83 -1.55
CA ARG A 117 15.92 23.63 -0.67
C ARG A 117 16.26 22.43 0.18
N SER A 118 16.63 22.66 1.44
CA SER A 118 16.62 21.62 2.46
C SER A 118 15.16 21.18 2.68
N SER A 119 14.64 20.29 1.82
CA SER A 119 13.41 19.57 2.12
C SER A 119 13.79 18.36 2.97
N VAL A 120 13.59 18.51 4.27
CA VAL A 120 13.71 17.42 5.24
C VAL A 120 12.56 16.46 4.95
N ALA A 121 12.88 15.22 4.57
CA ALA A 121 11.87 14.17 4.48
C ALA A 121 11.21 14.00 5.87
N PRO A 122 9.89 13.78 5.97
CA PRO A 122 9.24 13.61 7.26
C PRO A 122 9.83 12.38 7.94
N THR A 123 10.61 12.65 8.99
CA THR A 123 11.36 11.64 9.74
C THR A 123 10.46 10.89 10.72
N ASP A 124 9.24 11.41 10.96
CA ASP A 124 8.27 10.83 11.86
C ASP A 124 6.88 10.89 11.22
N LEU A 125 6.31 9.72 10.93
CA LEU A 125 4.95 9.57 10.39
C LEU A 125 3.89 9.50 11.51
N GLY A 126 4.31 9.63 12.77
CA GLY A 126 3.43 9.55 13.93
C GLY A 126 2.71 8.20 14.04
N LEU A 127 3.33 7.12 13.56
CA LEU A 127 2.73 5.79 13.60
C LEU A 127 2.76 5.26 15.04
N THR A 128 1.60 4.84 15.52
CA THR A 128 1.47 4.10 16.77
C THR A 128 1.96 2.66 16.61
N ASP A 129 2.32 2.00 17.71
CA ASP A 129 2.66 0.57 17.71
C ASP A 129 1.52 -0.31 17.16
N GLY A 130 0.26 0.14 17.31
CA GLY A 130 -0.90 -0.53 16.73
C GLY A 130 -0.85 -0.49 15.21
N GLU A 131 -0.62 0.69 14.64
CA GLU A 131 -0.53 0.87 13.19
C GLU A 131 0.67 0.14 12.60
N LEU A 132 1.83 0.12 13.28
CA LEU A 132 2.98 -0.67 12.83
C LEU A 132 2.65 -2.17 12.75
N ARG A 133 1.94 -2.71 13.75
CA ARG A 133 1.46 -4.11 13.71
C ARG A 133 0.48 -4.36 12.57
N ASP A 134 -0.41 -3.40 12.30
CA ASP A 134 -1.37 -3.51 11.20
C ASP A 134 -0.66 -3.50 9.84
N LEU A 135 0.40 -2.70 9.67
CA LEU A 135 1.22 -2.72 8.44
C LEU A 135 1.89 -4.08 8.21
N PHE A 136 2.44 -4.71 9.25
CA PHE A 136 2.94 -6.08 9.13
C PHE A 136 1.83 -7.05 8.71
N LYS A 137 0.63 -6.89 9.26
CA LYS A 137 -0.49 -7.76 8.91
C LYS A 137 -0.93 -7.57 7.46
N ILE A 138 -0.91 -6.33 6.96
CA ILE A 138 -1.19 -6.04 5.55
C ILE A 138 -0.18 -6.73 4.64
N ILE A 139 1.12 -6.66 4.97
CA ILE A 139 2.16 -7.35 4.20
C ILE A 139 1.94 -8.86 4.21
N GLU A 140 1.64 -9.45 5.36
CA GLU A 140 1.37 -10.89 5.48
C GLU A 140 0.15 -11.30 4.63
N LEU A 141 -0.94 -10.53 4.69
CA LEU A 141 -2.15 -10.80 3.92
C LEU A 141 -1.92 -10.60 2.42
N SER A 142 -1.15 -9.60 2.00
CA SER A 142 -0.85 -9.37 0.60
C SER A 142 -0.07 -10.54 -0.01
N GLN A 143 0.82 -11.19 0.76
CA GLN A 143 1.51 -12.39 0.27
C GLN A 143 0.58 -13.56 -0.01
N GLN A 144 -0.61 -13.60 0.61
CA GLN A 144 -1.59 -14.66 0.35
C GLN A 144 -2.32 -14.46 -0.98
N SER A 145 -2.53 -13.21 -1.39
CA SER A 145 -3.22 -12.86 -2.63
C SER A 145 -2.28 -12.69 -3.83
N ALA A 146 -1.13 -12.04 -3.61
CA ALA A 146 -0.14 -11.70 -4.63
C ALA A 146 1.27 -11.81 -4.03
N PRO A 147 1.88 -13.01 -4.07
CA PRO A 147 3.22 -13.23 -3.54
C PRO A 147 4.25 -12.31 -4.22
N ALA A 148 4.97 -11.53 -3.42
CA ALA A 148 6.04 -10.65 -3.86
C ALA A 148 7.19 -10.73 -2.84
N GLU A 149 7.97 -11.81 -2.92
CA GLU A 149 9.03 -12.08 -1.95
C GLU A 149 10.37 -12.48 -2.57
N PHE A 150 11.45 -12.06 -1.92
CA PHE A 150 12.79 -12.59 -2.13
C PHE A 150 13.23 -13.42 -0.94
N VAL A 151 13.90 -14.54 -1.21
CA VAL A 151 14.54 -15.37 -0.18
C VAL A 151 16.03 -15.44 -0.46
N LYS A 152 16.84 -14.88 0.45
CA LYS A 152 18.30 -15.07 0.48
C LYS A 152 18.61 -16.35 1.22
N GLN A 153 19.33 -17.26 0.56
CA GLN A 153 19.84 -18.46 1.20
C GLN A 153 21.34 -18.30 1.50
N THR A 154 21.78 -18.94 2.58
CA THR A 154 23.20 -19.17 2.90
C THR A 154 23.80 -20.21 1.94
N ALA A 155 25.13 -20.34 1.94
CA ALA A 155 25.84 -21.36 1.15
C ALA A 155 25.35 -22.80 1.43
N ASP A 156 24.84 -23.06 2.64
CA ASP A 156 24.28 -24.35 3.04
C ASP A 156 22.83 -24.57 2.53
N GLY A 157 22.29 -23.68 1.70
CA GLY A 157 20.91 -23.73 1.19
C GLY A 157 19.83 -23.35 2.21
N ARG A 158 20.22 -22.88 3.41
CA ARG A 158 19.26 -22.46 4.45
C ARG A 158 18.92 -20.98 4.31
N GLU A 159 17.66 -20.63 4.55
CA GLU A 159 17.18 -19.24 4.54
C GLU A 159 17.95 -18.35 5.53
N ALA A 160 18.45 -17.23 5.03
CA ALA A 160 19.19 -16.19 5.76
C ALA A 160 18.33 -14.94 5.95
N LEU A 161 17.74 -14.44 4.87
CA LEU A 161 16.85 -13.28 4.86
C LEU A 161 15.63 -13.58 3.98
N ARG A 162 14.49 -13.05 4.39
CA ARG A 162 13.29 -12.96 3.57
C ARG A 162 12.87 -11.51 3.47
N VAL A 163 12.67 -11.03 2.25
CA VAL A 163 12.18 -9.68 1.95
C VAL A 163 10.83 -9.84 1.29
N THR A 164 9.79 -9.20 1.81
CA THR A 164 8.43 -9.23 1.24
C THR A 164 7.97 -7.81 0.93
N PHE A 165 7.18 -7.66 -0.12
CA PHE A 165 6.64 -6.38 -0.55
C PHE A 165 5.12 -6.38 -0.53
N ALA A 166 4.54 -5.22 -0.27
CA ALA A 166 3.09 -5.03 -0.33
C ALA A 166 2.74 -3.60 -0.77
N HIS A 167 1.53 -3.43 -1.27
CA HIS A 167 0.92 -2.11 -1.42
C HIS A 167 -0.18 -1.94 -0.37
N ALA A 168 -0.27 -0.73 0.18
CA ALA A 168 -1.34 -0.34 1.08
C ALA A 168 -1.76 1.10 0.75
N ALA A 169 -2.85 1.24 0.00
CA ALA A 169 -3.35 2.56 -0.42
C ALA A 169 -3.59 3.53 0.75
N SER A 170 -4.02 3.02 1.91
CA SER A 170 -4.21 3.82 3.12
C SER A 170 -2.89 4.37 3.69
N PHE A 171 -1.81 3.58 3.63
CA PHE A 171 -0.48 4.01 4.05
C PHE A 171 0.13 4.99 3.04
N GLU A 172 -0.05 4.73 1.74
CA GLU A 172 0.38 5.65 0.67
C GLU A 172 -0.23 7.04 0.86
N GLY A 173 -1.53 7.13 1.15
CA GLY A 173 -2.19 8.41 1.43
C GLY A 173 -1.54 9.16 2.61
N ARG A 174 -1.17 8.44 3.67
CA ARG A 174 -0.48 9.04 4.83
C ARG A 174 0.91 9.59 4.47
N ILE A 175 1.70 8.84 3.68
CA ILE A 175 3.01 9.31 3.19
C ILE A 175 2.82 10.57 2.35
N GLN A 176 1.85 10.55 1.42
CA GLN A 176 1.56 11.68 0.54
C GLN A 176 1.14 12.92 1.34
N ASP A 177 0.32 12.77 2.38
CA ASP A 177 -0.07 13.88 3.26
C ASP A 177 1.13 14.43 4.04
N ALA A 178 1.97 13.56 4.61
CA ALA A 178 3.18 13.97 5.33
C ALA A 178 4.16 14.73 4.42
N TRP A 179 4.33 14.27 3.17
CA TRP A 179 5.20 14.88 2.18
C TRP A 179 4.64 16.19 1.64
N SER A 180 3.33 16.24 1.41
CA SER A 180 2.64 17.46 1.01
C SER A 180 2.78 18.54 2.09
N ALA A 181 2.67 18.16 3.37
CA ALA A 181 2.92 19.07 4.50
C ALA A 181 4.38 19.56 4.55
N ALA A 182 5.34 18.73 4.11
CA ALA A 182 6.75 19.10 3.96
C ALA A 182 7.07 19.89 2.67
N GLY A 183 6.06 20.16 1.83
CA GLY A 183 6.21 20.93 0.60
C GLY A 183 6.79 20.15 -0.60
N ALA A 184 6.84 18.81 -0.51
CA ALA A 184 7.21 17.96 -1.62
C ALA A 184 6.05 17.90 -2.64
N ALA A 185 6.39 17.93 -3.93
CA ALA A 185 5.41 17.87 -5.01
C ALA A 185 5.28 16.44 -5.54
N GLY A 186 4.03 15.98 -5.70
CA GLY A 186 3.71 14.76 -6.42
C GLY A 186 2.98 13.70 -5.58
N ARG A 187 2.23 12.85 -6.29
CA ARG A 187 1.65 11.63 -5.74
C ARG A 187 2.45 10.47 -6.31
N ASN A 188 3.43 10.05 -5.53
CA ASN A 188 4.26 8.92 -5.89
C ASN A 188 3.66 7.64 -5.28
N PRO A 189 3.61 6.53 -6.02
CA PRO A 189 3.21 5.24 -5.45
C PRO A 189 4.18 4.81 -4.36
N VAL A 190 3.67 4.11 -3.35
CA VAL A 190 4.49 3.66 -2.21
C VAL A 190 4.37 2.16 -2.03
N LEU A 191 5.49 1.45 -2.04
CA LEU A 191 5.54 0.04 -1.63
C LEU A 191 6.02 -0.06 -0.20
N LEU A 192 5.35 -0.90 0.59
CA LEU A 192 5.84 -1.36 1.87
C LEU A 192 6.78 -2.54 1.64
N PHE A 193 7.80 -2.65 2.47
CA PHE A 193 8.62 -3.85 2.53
C PHE A 193 8.84 -4.29 3.98
N SER A 194 8.90 -5.60 4.19
CA SER A 194 9.40 -6.16 5.43
C SER A 194 10.56 -7.10 5.18
N VAL A 195 11.52 -7.09 6.10
CA VAL A 195 12.67 -8.00 6.09
C VAL A 195 12.67 -8.78 7.37
N VAL A 196 12.76 -10.10 7.26
CA VAL A 196 12.93 -10.99 8.41
C VAL A 196 14.25 -11.72 8.27
N SER A 197 15.12 -11.51 9.24
CA SER A 197 16.39 -12.21 9.35
C SER A 197 16.20 -13.55 10.04
N LYS A 198 16.58 -14.65 9.40
CA LYS A 198 16.59 -15.99 10.02
C LYS A 198 17.97 -16.35 10.58
N ARG A 199 19.00 -15.62 10.16
CA ARG A 199 20.41 -15.80 10.53
C ARG A 199 21.11 -14.44 10.51
N PRO A 200 22.15 -14.23 11.33
CA PRO A 200 22.91 -12.99 11.27
C PRO A 200 23.40 -12.71 9.85
N GLU A 201 22.94 -11.61 9.25
CA GLU A 201 23.12 -11.31 7.83
C GLU A 201 23.09 -9.80 7.64
N THR A 202 23.79 -9.29 6.62
CA THR A 202 23.74 -7.86 6.32
C THR A 202 22.66 -7.60 5.28
N PHE A 203 21.70 -6.75 5.62
CA PHE A 203 20.65 -6.29 4.73
C PHE A 203 20.99 -4.90 4.17
N HIS A 204 21.15 -4.84 2.86
CA HIS A 204 21.26 -3.60 2.10
C HIS A 204 19.99 -3.42 1.27
N ALA A 205 19.31 -2.28 1.43
CA ALA A 205 18.08 -1.97 0.72
C ALA A 205 18.36 -1.39 -0.67
N THR A 206 19.11 -2.14 -1.49
CA THR A 206 19.47 -1.78 -2.87
C THR A 206 18.46 -2.40 -3.82
N PHE A 207 17.35 -1.69 -4.02
CA PHE A 207 16.27 -2.12 -4.90
C PHE A 207 16.35 -1.44 -6.25
N THR A 208 16.08 -2.17 -7.32
CA THR A 208 15.83 -1.59 -8.65
C THR A 208 14.44 -2.00 -9.09
N ILE A 209 13.67 -1.02 -9.59
CA ILE A 209 12.32 -1.23 -10.09
C ILE A 209 12.30 -0.92 -11.57
N THR A 210 11.69 -1.80 -12.36
CA THR A 210 11.42 -1.53 -13.78
C THR A 210 9.97 -1.81 -14.14
N GLN A 211 9.39 -0.92 -14.96
CA GLN A 211 8.06 -1.11 -15.55
C GLN A 211 8.00 -0.43 -16.93
N GLY A 212 8.05 -1.24 -17.99
CA GLY A 212 8.13 -0.73 -19.36
C GLY A 212 9.37 0.16 -19.57
N PRO A 213 9.23 1.43 -19.99
CA PRO A 213 10.37 2.34 -20.16
C PRO A 213 10.87 2.97 -18.84
N VAL A 214 10.17 2.75 -17.73
CA VAL A 214 10.53 3.31 -16.42
C VAL A 214 11.52 2.37 -15.75
N ALA A 215 12.68 2.88 -15.35
CA ALA A 215 13.65 2.20 -14.51
C ALA A 215 14.10 3.16 -13.40
N ALA A 216 14.10 2.70 -12.16
CA ALA A 216 14.54 3.47 -11.01
C ALA A 216 15.34 2.60 -10.05
N GLN A 217 16.53 3.08 -9.70
CA GLN A 217 17.32 2.53 -8.61
C GLN A 217 16.98 3.30 -7.34
N ILE A 218 16.62 2.58 -6.29
CA ILE A 218 16.27 3.14 -4.98
C ILE A 218 17.54 3.33 -4.17
N GLU A 219 17.83 4.57 -3.83
CA GLU A 219 18.98 4.92 -3.01
C GLU A 219 18.62 4.81 -1.52
N ALA A 220 19.20 3.84 -0.82
CA ALA A 220 18.97 3.63 0.61
C ALA A 220 19.38 4.83 1.50
N THR A 221 20.21 5.73 0.98
CA THR A 221 20.62 6.97 1.64
C THR A 221 19.72 8.16 1.34
N ASP A 222 18.82 8.04 0.37
CA ASP A 222 17.86 9.09 0.02
C ASP A 222 16.54 8.87 0.78
N PRO A 223 16.25 9.68 1.82
CA PRO A 223 15.02 9.52 2.60
C PRO A 223 13.75 9.89 1.80
N HIS A 224 13.90 10.49 0.61
CA HIS A 224 12.80 10.70 -0.34
C HIS A 224 12.51 9.47 -1.21
N GLN A 225 13.32 8.41 -1.13
CA GLN A 225 13.09 7.18 -1.88
C GLN A 225 12.87 5.99 -0.96
N LEU A 226 13.50 5.99 0.21
CA LEU A 226 13.41 4.90 1.16
C LEU A 226 13.28 5.41 2.60
N GLY A 227 12.31 4.87 3.33
CA GLY A 227 12.15 5.11 4.77
C GLY A 227 12.12 3.82 5.57
N VAL A 228 12.69 3.83 6.77
CA VAL A 228 12.62 2.73 7.75
C VAL A 228 11.66 3.14 8.86
N LEU A 229 10.62 2.33 9.04
CA LEU A 229 9.58 2.52 10.06
C LEU A 229 9.93 1.80 11.37
N GLN A 230 10.54 0.62 11.26
CA GLN A 230 10.98 -0.18 12.40
C GLN A 230 12.24 -0.97 12.05
N GLY A 231 13.14 -1.14 13.03
CA GLY A 231 14.41 -1.83 12.85
C GLY A 231 15.48 -0.90 12.28
N HIS A 232 16.47 -1.46 11.59
CA HIS A 232 17.52 -0.69 10.94
C HIS A 232 18.09 -1.41 9.71
N LEU A 233 18.79 -0.67 8.84
CA LEU A 233 19.54 -1.27 7.74
C LEU A 233 20.90 -1.79 8.23
N GLY A 234 21.58 -2.62 7.41
CA GLY A 234 22.90 -3.15 7.72
C GLY A 234 22.85 -4.50 8.43
N LYS A 235 23.69 -4.69 9.45
CA LYS A 235 23.86 -6.00 10.10
C LYS A 235 22.64 -6.36 10.95
N LEU A 236 21.85 -7.33 10.53
CA LEU A 236 20.70 -7.81 11.28
C LEU A 236 21.08 -9.02 12.13
N ALA A 237 20.62 -9.04 13.38
CA ALA A 237 20.65 -10.23 14.21
C ALA A 237 19.64 -11.27 13.72
N ARG A 238 19.72 -12.49 14.25
CA ARG A 238 18.70 -13.51 13.99
C ARG A 238 17.35 -13.07 14.57
N ASP A 239 16.29 -13.35 13.82
CA ASP A 239 14.89 -13.04 14.12
C ASP A 239 14.60 -11.52 14.22
N GLU A 240 15.56 -10.68 13.82
CA GLU A 240 15.36 -9.25 13.68
C GLU A 240 14.48 -8.94 12.46
N VAL A 241 13.66 -7.90 12.61
CA VAL A 241 12.68 -7.49 11.60
C VAL A 241 12.90 -6.02 11.25
N VAL A 242 12.92 -5.75 9.96
CA VAL A 242 12.91 -4.38 9.41
C VAL A 242 11.58 -4.16 8.72
N LEU A 243 10.92 -3.04 9.01
CA LEU A 243 9.77 -2.57 8.27
C LEU A 243 10.13 -1.23 7.65
N GLY A 244 9.84 -1.06 6.37
CA GLY A 244 10.09 0.19 5.67
C GLY A 244 9.14 0.39 4.51
N TYR A 245 9.38 1.49 3.81
CA TYR A 245 8.68 1.83 2.59
C TYR A 245 9.65 2.35 1.52
N ILE A 246 9.25 2.19 0.27
CA ILE A 246 9.93 2.66 -0.92
C ILE A 246 8.95 3.55 -1.66
N VAL A 247 9.41 4.72 -2.08
CA VAL A 247 8.63 5.61 -2.92
C VAL A 247 9.08 5.50 -4.36
N LEU A 248 8.12 5.16 -5.23
CA LEU A 248 8.37 4.89 -6.64
C LEU A 248 8.23 6.17 -7.48
N PRO A 249 8.83 6.22 -8.67
CA PRO A 249 8.56 7.29 -9.62
C PRO A 249 7.06 7.39 -9.94
N ALA A 250 6.53 8.62 -10.09
CA ALA A 250 5.13 8.87 -10.42
C ALA A 250 4.64 8.18 -11.71
N ALA A 251 5.56 7.80 -12.61
CA ALA A 251 5.25 7.09 -13.85
C ALA A 251 4.98 5.59 -13.65
N VAL A 252 5.29 5.04 -12.46
CA VAL A 252 5.00 3.65 -12.12
C VAL A 252 3.52 3.51 -11.77
N ASP A 253 2.89 2.47 -12.28
CA ASP A 253 1.49 2.13 -12.06
C ASP A 253 1.41 0.74 -11.42
N LEU A 254 1.08 0.69 -10.13
CA LEU A 254 1.04 -0.55 -9.34
C LEU A 254 -0.05 -1.51 -9.79
N SER A 255 -1.05 -1.05 -10.56
CA SER A 255 -2.09 -1.91 -11.11
C SER A 255 -1.59 -2.80 -12.25
N ARG A 256 -0.38 -2.55 -12.78
CA ARG A 256 0.30 -3.36 -13.79
C ARG A 256 1.48 -4.11 -13.18
N PRO A 257 1.85 -5.27 -13.73
CA PRO A 257 3.06 -5.96 -13.31
C PRO A 257 4.28 -5.03 -13.33
N LEU A 258 5.13 -5.17 -12.33
CA LEU A 258 6.40 -4.45 -12.19
C LEU A 258 7.48 -5.45 -11.80
N ASP A 259 8.68 -5.24 -12.33
CA ASP A 259 9.84 -6.06 -12.02
C ASP A 259 10.64 -5.41 -10.89
N LEU A 260 10.87 -6.19 -9.83
CA LEU A 260 11.69 -5.84 -8.69
C LEU A 260 12.99 -6.61 -8.77
N TYR A 261 14.08 -5.92 -8.48
CA TYR A 261 15.40 -6.50 -8.34
C TYR A 261 15.96 -6.17 -6.97
N TRP A 262 16.60 -7.16 -6.35
CA TRP A 262 17.34 -6.99 -5.09
C TRP A 262 18.59 -7.87 -5.14
N ASP A 263 19.76 -7.24 -5.05
CA ASP A 263 21.06 -7.87 -5.33
C ASP A 263 21.06 -8.52 -6.74
N ASP A 264 21.22 -9.84 -6.80
CA ASP A 264 21.20 -10.68 -7.99
C ASP A 264 19.84 -11.34 -8.26
N ARG A 265 18.82 -11.01 -7.45
CA ARG A 265 17.47 -11.61 -7.53
C ARG A 265 16.50 -10.74 -8.30
N HIS A 266 15.52 -11.39 -8.91
CA HIS A 266 14.44 -10.78 -9.68
C HIS A 266 13.11 -11.45 -9.35
N ILE A 267 12.05 -10.63 -9.21
CA ILE A 267 10.66 -11.07 -9.21
C ILE A 267 9.84 -10.12 -10.07
N SER A 268 8.77 -10.64 -10.69
CA SER A 268 7.73 -9.81 -11.31
C SER A 268 6.49 -9.89 -10.41
N ALA A 269 5.98 -8.74 -9.98
CA ALA A 269 4.88 -8.65 -9.02
C ALA A 269 3.82 -7.66 -9.49
N GLN A 270 2.58 -7.87 -9.05
CA GLN A 270 1.46 -6.95 -9.23
C GLN A 270 0.82 -6.77 -7.85
N PHE A 271 0.48 -5.53 -7.49
CA PHE A 271 0.03 -5.18 -6.14
C PHE A 271 -1.41 -4.66 -6.12
#